data_AF-A0A0G1U212-F1
#
_entry.id   AF-A0A0G1U212-F1
#
_cell.length_a   1.000
_cell.length_b   1.000
_cell.length_c   1.000
_cell.angle_alpha   90.00
_cell.angle_beta   90.00
_cell.angle_gamma   90.00
#
_symmetry.space_group_name_H-M   'P 1'
#
loop_
_entity.id
_entity.type
_entity.pdbx_description
1 polymer ?
#
loop_
_entity_poly.entity_id
_entity_poly.type
_entity_poly.pdbx_seq_one_letter_code
_entity_poly.pdbx_strand_id
1 'polypeptide(L)'
;MPNEASHKTSLDEIYSHIYNAGVEGRVIFDEKEDYETFQGYLGEYLTPPPDKHHIKKTFTVGGKTYRGVPHQPKNYFNQIELVAYSLQPTHFHLVLHVKTPGALEKFMRSLSTRYSIYYNAKYHHAGSLFTGPYKSVNISEVSELLSLTQHLHRGDGCSSHQEFLGHRTTSWVKPAVVLSLFEQSKNDTFKGARGYQHFIENYTLKQKEQESLERIILESRARYVETRPIVLPVANEPDLVSRSRIPEFIAAGTVFVLLFALGMRNIVTISAANSTTPTAPTVLGTETTPPPTPTVEQVTPKPILVQVTTGDEAIKVNIRETPAANAKIIGKAKNGDTFELISKTPDWHEVKYASVSGFISTTYITVLDTNK
;
A
#
# COMPACT_ATOMS: atom_id res chain seq x y z
N MET A 1 31.75 -13.43 -5.19
CA MET A 1 31.60 -12.44 -4.09
C MET A 1 32.30 -11.17 -4.54
N PRO A 2 31.77 -9.95 -4.29
CA PRO A 2 32.57 -8.75 -4.46
C PRO A 2 33.86 -8.98 -3.67
N ASN A 3 34.99 -8.88 -4.36
CA ASN A 3 36.28 -9.12 -3.75
C ASN A 3 36.43 -8.08 -2.61
N GLU A 4 36.81 -8.50 -1.40
CA GLU A 4 37.01 -7.61 -0.23
C GLU A 4 38.12 -6.54 -0.44
N ALA A 5 38.57 -6.31 -1.68
CA ALA A 5 39.65 -5.43 -2.04
C ALA A 5 39.25 -4.46 -3.17
N SER A 6 38.41 -3.48 -2.83
CA SER A 6 38.60 -2.06 -3.21
C SER A 6 37.56 -1.23 -2.46
N HIS A 7 37.96 -0.69 -1.30
CA HIS A 7 37.13 0.02 -0.35
C HIS A 7 36.66 1.38 -0.88
N LYS A 8 35.62 1.37 -1.72
CA LYS A 8 34.68 2.47 -1.77
C LYS A 8 33.42 1.99 -1.06
N THR A 9 33.39 2.19 0.25
CA THR A 9 32.23 1.84 1.09
C THR A 9 31.09 2.83 0.86
N SER A 10 31.44 4.12 0.74
CA SER A 10 30.51 5.23 0.51
C SER A 10 30.26 5.51 -0.97
N LEU A 11 29.03 5.91 -1.29
CA LEU A 11 28.66 6.46 -2.60
C LEU A 11 28.95 7.97 -2.62
N ASP A 12 29.67 8.44 -3.65
CA ASP A 12 29.97 9.88 -3.81
C ASP A 12 28.81 10.66 -4.45
N GLU A 13 27.86 9.95 -5.05
CA GLU A 13 26.68 10.53 -5.69
C GLU A 13 25.41 10.27 -4.86
N ILE A 14 24.35 11.04 -5.15
CA ILE A 14 23.11 11.02 -4.37
C ILE A 14 22.17 9.95 -4.93
N TYR A 15 22.10 8.82 -4.24
CA TYR A 15 21.12 7.78 -4.50
C TYR A 15 20.01 7.84 -3.46
N SER A 16 18.76 7.64 -3.88
CA SER A 16 17.60 7.60 -3.00
C SER A 16 16.71 6.43 -3.36
N HIS A 17 16.29 5.69 -2.33
CA HIS A 17 15.15 4.79 -2.45
C HIS A 17 13.86 5.58 -2.25
N ILE A 18 12.89 5.30 -3.11
CA ILE A 18 11.58 5.91 -3.11
C ILE A 18 10.53 4.82 -2.96
N TYR A 19 9.56 5.07 -2.10
CA TYR A 19 8.42 4.20 -1.86
C TYR A 19 7.12 4.99 -1.88
N ASN A 20 6.10 4.47 -2.55
CA ASN A 20 4.73 4.97 -2.40
C ASN A 20 3.72 3.82 -2.53
N ALA A 21 2.57 3.96 -1.88
CA ALA A 21 1.56 2.92 -1.78
C ALA A 21 0.15 3.46 -1.90
N GLY A 22 -0.76 2.59 -2.32
CA GLY A 22 -2.19 2.87 -2.36
C GLY A 22 -2.74 3.24 -0.98
N VAL A 23 -3.70 4.16 -0.94
CA VAL A 23 -4.50 4.41 0.26
C VAL A 23 -5.10 3.09 0.77
N GLU A 24 -5.07 2.85 2.08
CA GLU A 24 -5.71 1.67 2.71
C GLU A 24 -5.29 0.32 2.07
N GLY A 25 -4.06 0.21 1.56
CA GLY A 25 -3.59 -1.02 0.91
C GLY A 25 -4.22 -1.29 -0.45
N ARG A 26 -4.86 -0.29 -1.07
CA ARG A 26 -5.46 -0.37 -2.40
C ARG A 26 -4.48 -0.92 -3.43
N VAL A 27 -4.97 -1.83 -4.26
CA VAL A 27 -4.30 -2.26 -5.49
C VAL A 27 -4.24 -1.08 -6.44
N ILE A 28 -3.03 -0.61 -6.72
CA ILE A 28 -2.74 0.49 -7.64
C ILE A 28 -2.28 -0.02 -9.01
N PHE A 29 -1.93 -1.30 -9.13
CA PHE A 29 -1.70 -2.00 -10.40
C PHE A 29 -2.51 -3.29 -10.38
N ASP A 30 -3.67 -3.29 -11.04
CA ASP A 30 -4.59 -4.43 -11.07
C ASP A 30 -4.42 -5.23 -12.36
N GLU A 31 -4.34 -4.51 -13.47
CA GLU A 31 -4.19 -5.09 -14.80
C GLU A 31 -2.79 -4.85 -15.38
N LYS A 32 -2.38 -5.70 -16.33
CA LYS A 32 -1.10 -5.56 -17.05
C LYS A 32 -0.89 -4.14 -17.62
N GLU A 33 -1.95 -3.52 -18.13
CA GLU A 33 -1.91 -2.20 -18.73
C GLU A 33 -1.58 -1.08 -17.71
N ASP A 34 -1.85 -1.30 -16.43
CA ASP A 34 -1.48 -0.36 -15.37
C ASP A 34 0.04 -0.33 -15.16
N TYR A 35 0.65 -1.51 -15.14
CA TYR A 35 2.11 -1.66 -15.08
C TYR A 35 2.77 -1.06 -16.33
N GLU A 36 2.23 -1.32 -17.51
CA GLU A 36 2.74 -0.79 -18.78
C GLU A 36 2.59 0.74 -18.85
N THR A 37 1.46 1.28 -18.38
CA THR A 37 1.23 2.73 -18.32
C THR A 37 2.21 3.42 -17.38
N PHE A 38 2.42 2.86 -16.19
CA PHE A 38 3.36 3.43 -15.21
C PHE A 38 4.81 3.43 -15.74
N GLN A 39 5.24 2.32 -16.35
CA GLN A 39 6.53 2.21 -17.02
C GLN A 39 6.65 3.17 -18.22
N GLY A 40 5.58 3.32 -18.99
CA GLY A 40 5.49 4.29 -20.08
C GLY A 40 5.75 5.72 -19.58
N TYR A 41 5.13 6.10 -18.46
CA TYR A 41 5.37 7.41 -17.85
C TYR A 41 6.81 7.57 -17.35
N LEU A 42 7.40 6.54 -16.74
CA LEU A 42 8.83 6.54 -16.39
C LEU A 42 9.69 6.79 -17.64
N GLY A 43 9.44 6.07 -18.73
CA GLY A 43 10.15 6.26 -19.99
C GLY A 43 10.00 7.66 -20.57
N GLU A 44 8.79 8.20 -20.63
CA GLU A 44 8.55 9.56 -21.12
C GLU A 44 9.26 10.64 -20.28
N TYR A 45 9.34 10.45 -18.96
CA TYR A 45 10.02 11.39 -18.07
C TYR A 45 11.55 11.26 -18.12
N LEU A 46 12.09 10.07 -18.41
CA LEU A 46 13.51 9.74 -18.20
C LEU A 46 14.29 9.46 -19.49
N THR A 47 13.64 9.51 -20.65
CA THR A 47 14.31 9.49 -21.96
C THR A 47 14.54 10.91 -22.50
N PRO A 48 15.52 11.12 -23.39
CA PRO A 48 15.73 12.41 -24.03
C PRO A 48 14.43 12.94 -24.65
N PRO A 49 14.03 14.20 -24.37
CA PRO A 49 12.84 14.75 -24.98
C PRO A 49 13.04 14.87 -26.50
N PRO A 50 11.99 14.69 -27.31
CA PRO A 50 12.09 14.83 -28.75
C PRO A 50 12.55 16.24 -29.14
N ASP A 51 13.25 16.34 -30.27
CA ASP A 51 13.72 17.62 -30.79
C ASP A 51 12.53 18.52 -31.14
N LYS A 52 12.49 19.71 -30.52
CA LYS A 52 11.43 20.72 -30.70
C LYS A 52 11.21 21.10 -32.17
N HIS A 53 12.23 20.98 -33.02
CA HIS A 53 12.11 21.32 -34.44
C HIS A 53 11.31 20.28 -35.23
N HIS A 54 11.28 19.04 -34.76
CA HIS A 54 10.58 17.92 -35.39
C HIS A 54 9.11 17.73 -34.92
N ILE A 55 8.66 18.44 -33.89
CA ILE A 55 7.32 18.25 -33.26
C ILE A 55 6.30 19.33 -33.67
N LYS A 56 6.65 20.22 -34.61
CA LYS A 56 5.69 21.25 -35.07
C LYS A 56 4.48 20.58 -35.72
N LYS A 57 3.33 20.66 -35.05
CA LYS A 57 2.05 20.19 -35.60
C LYS A 57 1.26 21.35 -36.15
N THR A 58 0.53 21.08 -37.22
CA THR A 58 -0.45 21.99 -37.78
C THR A 58 -1.83 21.52 -37.36
N PHE A 59 -2.62 22.40 -36.75
CA PHE A 59 -3.98 22.10 -36.30
C PHE A 59 -4.92 23.25 -36.69
N THR A 60 -6.16 22.90 -37.01
CA THR A 60 -7.18 23.86 -37.46
C THR A 60 -8.23 24.02 -36.37
N VAL A 61 -8.46 25.27 -35.92
CA VAL A 61 -9.50 25.61 -34.95
C VAL A 61 -10.31 26.76 -35.54
N GLY A 62 -11.62 26.54 -35.74
CA GLY A 62 -12.52 27.56 -36.31
C GLY A 62 -12.10 28.06 -37.70
N GLY A 63 -11.59 27.19 -38.56
CA GLY A 63 -11.14 27.54 -39.92
C GLY A 63 -9.79 28.26 -40.00
N LYS A 64 -9.16 28.58 -38.86
CA LYS A 64 -7.79 29.12 -38.80
C LYS A 64 -6.78 28.01 -38.56
N THR A 65 -5.73 28.00 -39.37
CA THR A 65 -4.64 27.03 -39.27
C THR A 65 -3.54 27.58 -38.36
N TYR A 66 -3.25 26.87 -37.29
CA TYR A 66 -2.18 27.17 -36.34
C TYR A 66 -1.04 26.18 -36.55
N ARG A 67 0.20 26.67 -36.48
CA ARG A 67 1.41 25.83 -36.47
C ARG A 67 2.16 26.12 -35.17
N GLY A 68 2.31 25.09 -34.34
CA GLY A 68 2.96 25.23 -33.04
C GLY A 68 3.48 23.91 -32.52
N VAL A 69 4.30 23.97 -31.48
CA VAL A 69 4.70 22.79 -30.71
C VAL A 69 3.60 22.59 -29.65
N PRO A 70 2.92 21.44 -29.62
CA PRO A 70 1.97 21.11 -28.55
C PRO A 70 2.63 21.24 -27.17
N HIS A 71 1.84 21.44 -26.11
CA HIS A 71 2.37 21.40 -24.75
C HIS A 71 3.11 20.08 -24.53
N GLN A 72 4.41 20.16 -24.24
CA GLN A 72 5.22 18.97 -23.99
C GLN A 72 5.06 18.60 -22.52
N PRO A 73 4.89 17.31 -22.19
CA PRO A 73 4.96 16.87 -20.81
C PRO A 73 6.31 17.28 -20.22
N LYS A 74 6.33 17.48 -18.90
CA LYS A 74 7.60 17.69 -18.18
C LYS A 74 8.53 16.51 -18.48
N ASN A 75 9.83 16.76 -18.47
CA ASN A 75 10.85 15.75 -18.70
C ASN A 75 12.03 16.01 -17.75
N TYR A 76 12.62 14.93 -17.25
CA TYR A 76 13.64 14.90 -16.21
C TYR A 76 14.90 14.16 -16.66
N PHE A 77 15.07 13.97 -17.97
CA PHE A 77 16.29 13.43 -18.55
C PHE A 77 17.52 14.20 -18.08
N ASN A 78 18.59 13.46 -17.72
CA ASN A 78 19.84 13.96 -17.11
C ASN A 78 19.69 14.67 -15.75
N GLN A 79 18.48 14.81 -15.20
CA GLN A 79 18.25 15.34 -13.85
C GLN A 79 18.01 14.21 -12.84
N ILE A 80 17.34 13.16 -13.28
CA ILE A 80 17.06 11.92 -12.53
C ILE A 80 17.43 10.74 -13.43
N GLU A 81 18.09 9.74 -12.86
CA GLU A 81 18.30 8.45 -13.52
C GLU A 81 17.65 7.34 -12.68
N LEU A 82 16.90 6.45 -13.31
CA LEU A 82 16.33 5.30 -12.64
C LEU A 82 17.33 4.14 -12.68
N VAL A 83 17.80 3.72 -11.51
CA VAL A 83 18.76 2.60 -11.37
C VAL A 83 18.01 1.27 -11.38
N ALA A 84 16.97 1.15 -10.57
CA ALA A 84 16.15 -0.05 -10.44
C ALA A 84 14.71 0.29 -10.03
N TYR A 85 13.77 -0.60 -10.31
CA TYR A 85 12.38 -0.50 -9.83
C TYR A 85 11.79 -1.86 -9.49
N SER A 86 10.74 -1.85 -8.66
CA SER A 86 9.83 -2.97 -8.42
C SER A 86 8.41 -2.45 -8.27
N LEU A 87 7.48 -2.96 -9.07
CA LEU A 87 6.06 -2.61 -9.06
C LEU A 87 5.29 -3.80 -8.49
N GLN A 88 4.66 -3.58 -7.33
CA GLN A 88 3.85 -4.55 -6.61
C GLN A 88 2.39 -4.10 -6.66
N PRO A 89 1.39 -5.01 -6.61
CA PRO A 89 -0.01 -4.63 -6.80
C PRO A 89 -0.46 -3.40 -6.00
N THR A 90 0.00 -3.24 -4.76
CA THR A 90 -0.42 -2.16 -3.85
C THR A 90 0.58 -1.01 -3.67
N HIS A 91 1.80 -1.13 -4.21
CA HIS A 91 2.87 -0.16 -3.97
C HIS A 91 4.00 -0.28 -5.01
N PHE A 92 4.89 0.70 -5.04
CA PHE A 92 6.08 0.63 -5.88
C PHE A 92 7.33 1.10 -5.14
N HIS A 93 8.47 0.62 -5.64
CA HIS A 93 9.80 1.05 -5.23
C HIS A 93 10.59 1.54 -6.43
N LEU A 94 11.28 2.66 -6.27
CA LEU A 94 12.25 3.18 -7.24
C LEU A 94 13.58 3.41 -6.54
N VAL A 95 14.68 3.04 -7.19
CA VAL A 95 16.03 3.47 -6.81
C VAL A 95 16.45 4.52 -7.81
N LEU A 96 16.57 5.77 -7.35
CA LEU A 96 16.85 6.92 -8.20
C LEU A 96 18.23 7.49 -7.87
N HIS A 97 18.95 7.86 -8.92
CA HIS A 97 20.13 8.69 -8.83
C HIS A 97 19.73 10.13 -9.14
N VAL A 98 19.94 11.03 -8.17
CA VAL A 98 19.54 12.44 -8.26
C VAL A 98 20.72 13.28 -8.73
N LYS A 99 20.75 13.60 -10.04
CA LYS A 99 21.82 14.42 -10.64
C LYS A 99 21.64 15.92 -10.39
N THR A 100 20.41 16.37 -10.17
CA THR A 100 20.08 17.79 -10.01
C THR A 100 19.31 18.03 -8.71
N PRO A 101 19.79 18.93 -7.82
CA PRO A 101 19.06 19.30 -6.60
C PRO A 101 17.63 19.78 -6.88
N GLY A 102 16.67 19.31 -6.10
CA GLY A 102 15.25 19.67 -6.25
C GLY A 102 14.53 19.04 -7.45
N ALA A 103 15.19 18.17 -8.23
CA ALA A 103 14.56 17.47 -9.34
C ALA A 103 13.68 16.30 -8.88
N LEU A 104 14.06 15.65 -7.77
CA LEU A 104 13.37 14.48 -7.23
C LEU A 104 11.91 14.78 -6.89
N GLU A 105 11.66 15.85 -6.14
CA GLU A 105 10.33 16.26 -5.69
C GLU A 105 9.44 16.63 -6.88
N LYS A 106 10.02 17.29 -7.90
CA LYS A 106 9.32 17.67 -9.12
C LYS A 106 8.97 16.44 -9.95
N PHE A 107 9.91 15.51 -10.09
CA PHE A 107 9.74 14.25 -10.80
C PHE A 107 8.64 13.41 -10.14
N MET A 108 8.78 13.12 -8.85
CA MET A 108 7.82 12.30 -8.11
C MET A 108 6.42 12.91 -8.07
N ARG A 109 6.32 14.25 -7.96
CA ARG A 109 5.03 14.94 -8.08
C ARG A 109 4.40 14.73 -9.44
N SER A 110 5.18 14.85 -10.52
CA SER A 110 4.68 14.69 -11.89
C SER A 110 4.24 13.26 -12.15
N LEU A 111 5.08 12.27 -11.80
CA LEU A 111 4.77 10.84 -11.94
C LEU A 111 3.52 10.44 -11.15
N SER A 112 3.48 10.77 -9.86
CA SER A 112 2.36 10.38 -8.98
C SER A 112 1.05 11.05 -9.40
N THR A 113 1.10 12.32 -9.80
CA THR A 113 -0.10 13.04 -10.25
C THR A 113 -0.64 12.42 -11.54
N ARG A 114 0.24 12.22 -12.54
CA ARG A 114 -0.17 11.69 -13.84
C ARG A 114 -0.75 10.28 -13.71
N TYR A 115 -0.12 9.43 -12.89
CA TYR A 115 -0.62 8.08 -12.66
C TYR A 115 -1.95 8.06 -11.90
N SER A 116 -2.11 8.93 -10.88
CA SER A 116 -3.38 9.05 -10.16
C SER A 116 -4.52 9.49 -11.08
N ILE A 117 -4.26 10.41 -12.02
CA ILE A 117 -5.25 10.84 -13.02
C ILE A 117 -5.66 9.66 -13.92
N TYR A 118 -4.69 8.91 -14.45
CA TYR A 118 -4.95 7.71 -15.26
C TYR A 118 -5.80 6.70 -14.50
N TYR A 119 -5.37 6.33 -13.30
CA TYR A 119 -6.05 5.34 -12.46
C TYR A 119 -7.49 5.79 -12.15
N ASN A 120 -7.67 7.04 -11.73
CA ASN A 120 -8.99 7.57 -11.38
C ASN A 120 -9.93 7.59 -12.60
N ALA A 121 -9.42 7.92 -13.78
CA ALA A 121 -10.19 7.87 -15.01
C ALA A 121 -10.57 6.45 -15.42
N LYS A 122 -9.62 5.49 -15.35
CA LYS A 122 -9.84 4.09 -15.74
C LYS A 122 -10.79 3.36 -14.81
N TYR A 123 -10.60 3.50 -13.49
CA TYR A 123 -11.34 2.76 -12.47
C TYR A 123 -12.52 3.55 -11.89
N HIS A 124 -12.88 4.69 -12.49
CA HIS A 124 -13.90 5.61 -12.00
C HIS A 124 -13.74 5.95 -10.50
N HIS A 125 -12.50 5.99 -10.03
CA HIS A 125 -12.17 6.25 -8.63
C HIS A 125 -12.13 7.76 -8.37
N ALA A 126 -12.66 8.17 -7.21
CA ALA A 126 -12.62 9.54 -6.74
C ALA A 126 -11.74 9.67 -5.49
N GLY A 127 -10.85 10.67 -5.48
CA GLY A 127 -9.97 10.97 -4.35
C GLY A 127 -8.50 10.61 -4.57
N SER A 128 -7.74 10.56 -3.47
CA SER A 128 -6.31 10.26 -3.50
C SER A 128 -6.07 8.79 -3.80
N LEU A 129 -5.18 8.50 -4.75
CA LEU A 129 -4.74 7.14 -5.02
C LEU A 129 -3.73 6.67 -3.97
N PHE A 130 -2.82 7.56 -3.56
CA PHE A 130 -1.69 7.23 -2.68
C PHE A 130 -1.95 7.64 -1.23
N THR A 131 -1.36 6.91 -0.27
CA THR A 131 -1.47 7.16 1.18
C THR A 131 -0.96 8.54 1.62
N GLY A 132 -0.20 9.22 0.76
CA GLY A 132 0.31 10.57 0.99
C GLY A 132 1.41 10.94 0.00
N PRO A 133 2.29 11.89 0.36
CA PRO A 133 3.56 12.08 -0.34
C PRO A 133 4.35 10.77 -0.38
N TYR A 134 5.19 10.61 -1.40
CA TYR A 134 6.14 9.50 -1.43
C TYR A 134 7.06 9.55 -0.21
N LYS A 135 7.50 8.38 0.25
CA LYS A 135 8.58 8.26 1.23
C LYS A 135 9.90 8.13 0.48
N SER A 136 10.97 8.66 1.07
CA SER A 136 12.31 8.54 0.53
C SER A 136 13.37 8.39 1.61
N VAL A 137 14.41 7.63 1.29
CA VAL A 137 15.61 7.48 2.13
C VAL A 137 16.84 7.54 1.26
N ASN A 138 17.88 8.22 1.73
CA ASN A 138 19.15 8.30 1.03
C ASN A 138 19.93 6.99 1.21
N ILE A 139 20.58 6.56 0.14
CA ILE A 139 21.45 5.39 0.11
C ILE A 139 22.88 5.92 0.11
N SER A 140 23.58 5.71 1.22
CA SER A 140 24.93 6.24 1.43
C SER A 140 26.01 5.21 1.16
N GLU A 141 25.69 3.92 1.31
CA GLU A 141 26.67 2.83 1.22
C GLU A 141 26.40 1.92 0.02
N VAL A 142 27.49 1.39 -0.56
CA VAL A 142 27.40 0.42 -1.65
C VAL A 142 26.66 -0.85 -1.23
N SER A 143 26.85 -1.30 0.02
CA SER A 143 26.16 -2.47 0.57
C SER A 143 24.65 -2.27 0.70
N GLU A 144 24.19 -1.05 1.00
CA GLU A 144 22.77 -0.69 1.04
C GLU A 144 22.16 -0.77 -0.36
N LEU A 145 22.85 -0.22 -1.37
CA LEU A 145 22.41 -0.29 -2.77
C LEU A 145 22.31 -1.74 -3.26
N LEU A 146 23.31 -2.58 -2.95
CA LEU A 146 23.30 -4.00 -3.32
C LEU A 146 22.18 -4.76 -2.62
N SER A 147 22.03 -4.59 -1.30
CA SER A 147 21.00 -5.30 -0.52
C SER A 147 19.59 -4.89 -0.95
N LEU A 148 19.39 -3.60 -1.22
CA LEU A 148 18.10 -3.09 -1.69
C LEU A 148 17.75 -3.62 -3.08
N THR A 149 18.67 -3.52 -4.05
CA THR A 149 18.38 -4.05 -5.40
C THR A 149 18.19 -5.56 -5.38
N GLN A 150 18.92 -6.28 -4.51
CA GLN A 150 18.67 -7.70 -4.27
C GLN A 150 17.24 -7.96 -3.81
N HIS A 151 16.78 -7.21 -2.81
CA HIS A 151 15.41 -7.35 -2.32
C HIS A 151 14.39 -7.08 -3.42
N LEU A 152 14.55 -5.98 -4.17
CA LEU A 152 13.60 -5.57 -5.21
C LEU A 152 13.45 -6.59 -6.35
N HIS A 153 14.50 -7.37 -6.64
CA HIS A 153 14.56 -8.32 -7.76
C HIS A 153 14.30 -9.77 -7.36
N ARG A 154 14.26 -10.09 -6.07
CA ARG A 154 13.88 -11.43 -5.57
C ARG A 154 12.38 -11.71 -5.60
N GLY A 155 11.55 -10.68 -5.64
CA GLY A 155 10.09 -10.83 -5.66
C GLY A 155 9.53 -11.11 -7.06
N ASP A 156 8.32 -11.67 -7.10
CA ASP A 156 7.63 -12.11 -8.33
C ASP A 156 6.97 -10.97 -9.11
N GLY A 157 7.18 -9.72 -8.69
CA GLY A 157 6.54 -8.53 -9.25
C GLY A 157 7.18 -8.02 -10.54
N CYS A 158 6.52 -7.06 -11.19
CA CYS A 158 7.06 -6.38 -12.36
C CYS A 158 8.24 -5.49 -11.93
N SER A 159 9.47 -5.94 -12.21
CA SER A 159 10.69 -5.27 -11.75
C SER A 159 11.70 -5.05 -12.87
N SER A 160 12.74 -4.27 -12.56
CA SER A 160 13.86 -4.03 -13.47
C SER A 160 14.87 -5.17 -13.55
N HIS A 161 14.56 -6.36 -13.00
CA HIS A 161 15.49 -7.49 -12.95
C HIS A 161 15.91 -7.93 -14.37
N GLN A 162 14.99 -7.90 -15.33
CA GLN A 162 15.28 -8.30 -16.72
C GLN A 162 16.29 -7.37 -17.42
N GLU A 163 16.35 -6.09 -17.06
CA GLU A 163 17.40 -5.16 -17.53
C GLU A 163 18.77 -5.51 -16.93
N PHE A 164 18.80 -5.97 -15.68
CA PHE A 164 20.04 -6.38 -15.01
C PHE A 164 20.60 -7.69 -15.59
N LEU A 165 19.72 -8.60 -16.02
CA LEU A 165 20.10 -9.83 -16.70
C LEU A 165 20.43 -9.64 -18.19
N GLY A 166 20.13 -8.45 -18.75
CA GLY A 166 20.32 -8.16 -20.17
C GLY A 166 19.28 -8.79 -21.10
N HIS A 167 18.19 -9.35 -20.56
CA HIS A 167 17.07 -9.89 -21.34
C HIS A 167 16.13 -8.81 -21.88
N ARG A 168 16.11 -7.64 -21.23
CA ARG A 168 15.37 -6.46 -21.66
C ARG A 168 16.30 -5.25 -21.76
N THR A 169 16.12 -4.41 -22.76
CA THR A 169 16.88 -3.17 -22.90
C THR A 169 15.94 -1.98 -22.96
N THR A 170 16.02 -1.13 -21.96
CA THR A 170 15.30 0.14 -21.89
C THR A 170 16.30 1.27 -21.72
N SER A 171 16.19 2.33 -22.53
CA SER A 171 17.13 3.45 -22.49
C SER A 171 17.10 4.25 -21.19
N TRP A 172 15.99 4.18 -20.44
CA TRP A 172 15.72 4.95 -19.23
C TRP A 172 16.02 4.22 -17.91
N VAL A 173 16.38 2.93 -17.95
CA VAL A 173 16.90 2.20 -16.77
C VAL A 173 18.41 2.12 -16.86
N LYS A 174 19.12 2.44 -15.78
CA LYS A 174 20.58 2.56 -15.69
C LYS A 174 21.17 1.52 -14.72
N PRO A 175 21.18 0.22 -15.09
CA PRO A 175 21.67 -0.84 -14.22
C PRO A 175 23.20 -0.80 -14.04
N ALA A 176 23.91 -0.09 -14.91
CA ALA A 176 25.37 -0.09 -15.00
C ALA A 176 26.07 0.27 -13.68
N VAL A 177 25.49 1.18 -12.87
CA VAL A 177 26.07 1.52 -11.56
C VAL A 177 26.20 0.29 -10.65
N VAL A 178 25.16 -0.55 -10.61
CA VAL A 178 25.18 -1.77 -9.79
C VAL A 178 26.00 -2.87 -10.47
N LEU A 179 25.82 -3.08 -11.77
CA LEU A 179 26.54 -4.13 -12.50
C LEU A 179 28.06 -3.91 -12.50
N SER A 180 28.51 -2.65 -12.49
CA SER A 180 29.94 -2.31 -12.41
C SER A 180 30.61 -2.80 -11.12
N LEU A 181 29.85 -3.01 -10.04
CA LEU A 181 30.35 -3.58 -8.78
C LEU A 181 30.73 -5.06 -8.94
N PHE A 182 30.20 -5.73 -9.95
CA PHE A 182 30.48 -7.14 -10.25
C PHE A 182 31.56 -7.30 -11.32
N GLU A 183 31.85 -6.28 -12.12
CA GLU A 183 32.93 -6.30 -13.13
C GLU A 183 34.33 -6.52 -12.52
N GLN A 184 34.51 -6.16 -11.25
CA GLN A 184 35.77 -6.28 -10.53
C GLN A 184 36.13 -7.73 -10.13
N SER A 185 35.24 -8.70 -10.38
CA SER A 185 35.52 -10.10 -10.10
C SER A 185 36.66 -10.63 -10.97
N LYS A 186 37.65 -11.29 -10.36
CA LYS A 186 38.71 -12.02 -11.08
C LYS A 186 38.19 -13.26 -11.82
N ASN A 187 37.02 -13.76 -11.43
CA ASN A 187 36.37 -14.90 -12.06
C ASN A 187 35.28 -14.40 -13.00
N ASP A 188 35.42 -14.72 -14.29
CA ASP A 188 34.52 -14.32 -15.38
C ASP A 188 33.07 -14.80 -15.18
N THR A 189 32.87 -15.91 -14.46
CA THR A 189 31.53 -16.41 -14.11
C THR A 189 30.77 -15.40 -13.23
N PHE A 190 31.47 -14.57 -12.46
CA PHE A 190 30.87 -13.60 -11.54
C PHE A 190 31.01 -12.14 -12.00
N LYS A 191 31.26 -11.90 -13.30
CA LYS A 191 31.32 -10.55 -13.86
C LYS A 191 29.96 -10.02 -14.31
N GLY A 192 29.76 -8.71 -14.17
CA GLY A 192 28.60 -7.96 -14.66
C GLY A 192 27.27 -8.61 -14.28
N ALA A 193 26.40 -8.80 -15.28
CA ALA A 193 25.06 -9.38 -15.12
C ALA A 193 25.06 -10.79 -14.49
N ARG A 194 26.02 -11.65 -14.85
CA ARG A 194 26.12 -13.02 -14.29
C ARG A 194 26.51 -13.00 -12.82
N GLY A 195 27.42 -12.11 -12.45
CA GLY A 195 27.78 -11.87 -11.06
C GLY A 195 26.61 -11.40 -10.22
N TYR A 196 25.82 -10.46 -10.78
CA TYR A 196 24.62 -9.98 -10.14
C TYR A 196 23.58 -11.09 -9.95
N GLN A 197 23.29 -11.85 -11.00
CA GLN A 197 22.36 -12.99 -10.94
C GLN A 197 22.78 -13.99 -9.85
N HIS A 198 24.04 -14.39 -9.83
CA HIS A 198 24.54 -15.30 -8.80
C HIS A 198 24.40 -14.71 -7.39
N PHE A 199 24.59 -13.40 -7.23
CA PHE A 199 24.36 -12.71 -5.95
C PHE A 199 22.88 -12.72 -5.55
N ILE A 200 21.94 -12.50 -6.48
CA ILE A 200 20.50 -12.63 -6.20
C ILE A 200 20.16 -14.04 -5.71
N GLU A 201 20.65 -15.07 -6.40
CA GLU A 201 20.25 -16.47 -6.17
C GLU A 201 20.93 -17.09 -4.94
N ASN A 202 22.19 -16.75 -4.67
CA ASN A 202 23.02 -17.53 -3.75
C ASN A 202 23.55 -16.75 -2.53
N TYR A 203 23.47 -15.41 -2.52
CA TYR A 203 23.99 -14.63 -1.39
C TYR A 203 22.93 -14.39 -0.31
N THR A 204 23.22 -14.84 0.90
CA THR A 204 22.41 -14.52 2.09
C THR A 204 22.97 -13.26 2.75
N LEU A 205 22.12 -12.24 2.94
CA LEU A 205 22.51 -11.00 3.62
C LEU A 205 22.98 -11.30 5.05
N LYS A 206 24.10 -10.70 5.44
CA LYS A 206 24.58 -10.73 6.82
C LYS A 206 23.60 -9.95 7.71
N GLN A 207 23.59 -10.23 9.00
CA GLN A 207 22.69 -9.57 9.96
C GLN A 207 22.72 -8.03 9.85
N LYS A 208 23.92 -7.43 9.78
CA LYS A 208 24.07 -5.98 9.63
C LYS A 208 23.50 -5.45 8.31
N GLU A 209 23.62 -6.21 7.22
CA GLU A 209 23.07 -5.85 5.91
C GLU A 209 21.53 -5.93 5.93
N GLN A 210 20.99 -6.95 6.59
CA GLN A 210 19.55 -7.10 6.83
C GLN A 210 18.98 -5.94 7.66
N GLU A 211 19.64 -5.59 8.77
CA GLU A 211 19.25 -4.47 9.63
C GLU A 211 19.30 -3.12 8.88
N SER A 212 20.30 -2.92 8.02
CA SER A 212 20.34 -1.75 7.14
C SER A 212 19.22 -1.77 6.10
N LEU A 213 18.93 -2.93 5.48
CA LEU A 213 17.85 -3.08 4.52
C LEU A 213 16.48 -2.75 5.14
N GLU A 214 16.20 -3.24 6.35
CA GLU A 214 14.94 -2.96 7.06
C GLU A 214 14.71 -1.46 7.30
N ARG A 215 15.79 -0.69 7.53
CA ARG A 215 15.69 0.76 7.69
C ARG A 215 15.39 1.48 6.37
N ILE A 216 15.87 0.95 5.25
CA ILE A 216 15.76 1.64 3.95
C ILE A 216 14.59 1.17 3.09
N ILE A 217 13.94 0.03 3.37
CA ILE A 217 12.88 -0.46 2.48
C ILE A 217 11.52 0.23 2.67
N LEU A 218 11.34 0.98 3.77
CA LEU A 218 10.21 1.89 4.05
C LEU A 218 8.79 1.27 4.06
N GLU A 219 8.67 -0.04 3.80
CA GLU A 219 7.47 -0.84 4.01
C GLU A 219 7.20 -1.04 5.51
N SER A 220 5.93 -0.93 5.93
CA SER A 220 5.56 -1.29 7.30
C SER A 220 5.56 -2.83 7.45
N ARG A 221 6.27 -3.34 8.46
CA ARG A 221 6.35 -4.79 8.79
C ARG A 221 4.99 -5.47 9.02
N ALA A 222 3.92 -4.71 9.23
CA ALA A 222 2.58 -5.23 9.47
C ALA A 222 1.99 -6.04 8.30
N ARG A 223 2.48 -5.86 7.06
CA ARG A 223 1.89 -6.52 5.87
C ARG A 223 2.50 -7.88 5.51
N TYR A 224 3.70 -8.20 6.00
CA TYR A 224 4.41 -9.44 5.63
C TYR A 224 4.08 -10.65 6.52
N VAL A 225 3.44 -10.45 7.67
CA VAL A 225 3.10 -11.56 8.59
C VAL A 225 1.82 -12.28 8.17
N GLU A 226 0.98 -11.69 7.31
CA GLU A 226 -0.35 -12.23 6.96
C GLU A 226 -0.39 -13.06 5.66
N THR A 227 0.63 -13.05 4.81
CA THR A 227 0.66 -13.90 3.61
C THR A 227 1.29 -15.26 3.90
N ARG A 228 0.51 -16.18 4.48
CA ARG A 228 0.77 -17.62 4.32
C ARG A 228 0.64 -17.99 2.83
N PRO A 229 1.44 -18.95 2.33
CA PRO A 229 1.38 -19.35 0.92
C PRO A 229 -0.01 -19.91 0.59
N ILE A 230 -0.56 -19.46 -0.54
CA ILE A 230 -1.77 -20.03 -1.13
C ILE A 230 -1.43 -21.45 -1.56
N VAL A 231 -1.89 -22.44 -0.79
CA VAL A 231 -1.97 -23.82 -1.25
C VAL A 231 -3.13 -23.87 -2.23
N LEU A 232 -2.84 -23.83 -3.53
CA LEU A 232 -3.84 -24.12 -4.55
C LEU A 232 -4.29 -25.58 -4.38
N PRO A 233 -5.60 -25.86 -4.30
CA PRO A 233 -6.09 -27.23 -4.27
C PRO A 233 -5.74 -27.89 -5.60
N VAL A 234 -5.02 -29.02 -5.54
CA VAL A 234 -4.90 -29.95 -6.67
C VAL A 234 -6.30 -30.47 -6.99
N ALA A 235 -6.85 -30.04 -8.13
CA ALA A 235 -8.09 -30.58 -8.63
C ALA A 235 -7.87 -32.02 -9.10
N ASN A 236 -8.49 -32.97 -8.41
CA ASN A 236 -8.70 -34.31 -8.95
C ASN A 236 -9.78 -34.20 -10.02
N GLU A 237 -9.46 -34.52 -11.28
CA GLU A 237 -10.47 -34.76 -12.31
C GLU A 237 -11.26 -36.03 -12.00
N PRO A 238 -12.59 -36.01 -12.17
CA PRO A 238 -13.34 -37.19 -12.53
C PRO A 238 -13.66 -37.16 -14.03
N ASP A 239 -13.22 -38.22 -14.69
CA ASP A 239 -13.53 -38.62 -16.04
C ASP A 239 -15.03 -38.93 -16.25
N LEU A 240 -15.48 -38.66 -17.49
CA LEU A 240 -16.57 -39.32 -18.24
C LEU A 240 -18.06 -39.00 -17.91
N VAL A 241 -18.75 -38.29 -18.82
CA VAL A 241 -19.56 -38.86 -19.94
C VAL A 241 -20.49 -37.79 -20.54
N SER A 242 -20.49 -37.75 -21.88
CA SER A 242 -21.41 -37.09 -22.80
C SER A 242 -22.92 -37.17 -22.47
N ARG A 243 -23.62 -36.02 -22.53
CA ARG A 243 -25.00 -35.98 -23.06
C ARG A 243 -25.44 -34.58 -23.58
N SER A 244 -25.76 -34.59 -24.87
CA SER A 244 -26.69 -33.78 -25.70
C SER A 244 -27.42 -32.53 -25.14
N ARG A 245 -27.44 -31.49 -25.98
CA ARG A 245 -28.09 -30.16 -25.92
C ARG A 245 -29.63 -30.18 -25.82
N ILE A 246 -30.20 -29.17 -25.13
CA ILE A 246 -31.37 -28.35 -25.52
C ILE A 246 -31.23 -26.94 -24.87
N PRO A 247 -31.56 -25.82 -25.54
CA PRO A 247 -31.58 -24.48 -24.95
C PRO A 247 -33.00 -24.00 -24.60
N GLU A 248 -33.18 -23.36 -23.44
CA GLU A 248 -34.38 -22.57 -23.14
C GLU A 248 -33.99 -21.22 -22.50
N PHE A 249 -34.33 -20.15 -23.22
CA PHE A 249 -34.52 -18.80 -22.69
C PHE A 249 -35.90 -18.75 -22.01
N ILE A 250 -36.06 -18.08 -20.85
CA ILE A 250 -37.17 -17.13 -20.54
C ILE A 250 -36.78 -16.22 -19.36
N ALA A 251 -36.79 -14.91 -19.66
CA ALA A 251 -37.22 -13.72 -18.91
C ALA A 251 -37.12 -13.61 -17.36
N ALA A 252 -36.50 -12.52 -16.92
CA ALA A 252 -37.07 -11.65 -15.88
C ALA A 252 -36.59 -10.20 -16.11
N GLY A 253 -37.47 -9.40 -16.70
CA GLY A 253 -37.38 -7.94 -16.73
C GLY A 253 -38.28 -7.31 -15.68
N THR A 254 -37.86 -6.12 -15.25
CA THR A 254 -38.65 -4.98 -14.72
C THR A 254 -39.31 -5.10 -13.33
N VAL A 255 -38.77 -4.32 -12.36
CA VAL A 255 -39.45 -3.22 -11.62
C VAL A 255 -38.33 -2.28 -11.09
N PHE A 256 -37.93 -1.22 -11.82
CA PHE A 256 -38.40 0.18 -11.77
C PHE A 256 -38.25 0.83 -10.36
N VAL A 257 -37.21 1.64 -10.13
CA VAL A 257 -37.24 3.10 -10.33
C VAL A 257 -38.49 3.73 -9.69
N LEU A 258 -38.33 4.16 -8.44
CA LEU A 258 -39.13 5.17 -7.72
C LEU A 258 -38.33 5.36 -6.42
N LEU A 259 -37.48 6.38 -6.31
CA LEU A 259 -37.79 7.57 -5.50
C LEU A 259 -36.72 8.65 -5.77
N PHE A 260 -36.91 9.42 -6.84
CA PHE A 260 -36.36 10.77 -6.97
C PHE A 260 -37.47 11.66 -7.54
N ALA A 261 -38.39 12.07 -6.68
CA ALA A 261 -39.20 13.28 -6.88
C ALA A 261 -39.99 13.53 -5.59
N LEU A 262 -40.09 14.81 -5.22
CA LEU A 262 -40.83 15.39 -4.09
C LEU A 262 -40.07 15.28 -2.75
N GLY A 263 -39.74 16.35 -2.05
CA GLY A 263 -40.06 17.75 -2.24
C GLY A 263 -39.37 18.56 -1.14
N MET A 264 -39.01 19.79 -1.48
CA MET A 264 -38.51 20.78 -0.53
C MET A 264 -39.61 21.19 0.47
N ARG A 265 -39.14 21.64 1.65
CA ARG A 265 -39.58 22.81 2.46
C ARG A 265 -40.48 22.63 3.71
N ASN A 266 -39.95 23.30 4.76
CA ASN A 266 -40.56 24.07 5.89
C ASN A 266 -41.05 23.29 7.12
N ILE A 267 -40.52 23.48 8.35
CA ILE A 267 -40.38 24.62 9.32
C ILE A 267 -41.51 24.62 10.39
N VAL A 268 -41.11 24.85 11.66
CA VAL A 268 -41.86 25.24 12.91
C VAL A 268 -42.21 24.08 13.87
N THR A 269 -41.46 23.86 14.96
CA THR A 269 -41.49 24.45 16.34
C THR A 269 -42.47 23.78 17.30
N ILE A 270 -41.95 23.40 18.49
CA ILE A 270 -42.51 23.34 19.88
C ILE A 270 -41.69 22.23 20.59
N SER A 271 -40.70 22.59 21.45
CA SER A 271 -40.80 22.74 22.92
C SER A 271 -41.34 21.47 23.63
N ALA A 272 -40.90 20.99 24.78
CA ALA A 272 -39.75 21.08 25.67
C ALA A 272 -40.08 20.09 26.81
N ALA A 273 -39.06 19.72 27.61
CA ALA A 273 -39.16 19.22 28.99
C ALA A 273 -39.82 17.84 29.21
N ASN A 274 -39.10 16.81 29.64
CA ASN A 274 -38.40 16.56 30.92
C ASN A 274 -39.24 15.77 31.93
N SER A 275 -38.54 14.90 32.66
CA SER A 275 -38.87 14.30 33.97
C SER A 275 -39.82 13.10 33.90
N THR A 276 -39.65 11.96 34.59
CA THR A 276 -38.83 11.62 35.76
C THR A 276 -38.91 10.09 35.95
N THR A 277 -37.84 9.47 36.47
CA THR A 277 -37.79 8.18 37.21
C THR A 277 -38.91 8.12 38.29
N PRO A 278 -39.37 6.97 38.87
CA PRO A 278 -38.52 5.98 39.57
C PRO A 278 -38.99 4.49 39.65
N THR A 279 -38.01 3.62 39.92
CA THR A 279 -37.98 2.45 40.84
C THR A 279 -38.94 1.24 40.70
N ALA A 280 -38.31 0.05 40.74
CA ALA A 280 -38.86 -1.32 40.81
C ALA A 280 -39.59 -1.65 42.14
N PRO A 281 -40.28 -2.81 42.28
CA PRO A 281 -39.59 -4.07 42.63
C PRO A 281 -40.16 -5.39 42.05
N THR A 282 -39.26 -6.37 41.90
CA THR A 282 -39.28 -7.85 42.17
C THR A 282 -40.60 -8.50 42.67
N VAL A 283 -41.01 -9.70 42.16
CA VAL A 283 -40.77 -11.09 42.71
C VAL A 283 -41.28 -12.26 41.81
N LEU A 284 -40.44 -13.31 41.68
CA LEU A 284 -40.60 -14.79 41.85
C LEU A 284 -41.47 -15.74 40.95
N GLY A 285 -40.81 -16.84 40.50
CA GLY A 285 -41.33 -18.20 40.21
C GLY A 285 -41.27 -18.60 38.73
N THR A 286 -40.76 -19.75 38.26
CA THR A 286 -40.42 -21.05 38.91
C THR A 286 -39.54 -21.89 37.94
N GLU A 287 -38.69 -22.74 38.50
CA GLU A 287 -37.79 -23.70 37.80
C GLU A 287 -38.51 -24.87 37.10
N THR A 288 -37.89 -25.42 36.05
CA THR A 288 -37.89 -26.87 35.80
C THR A 288 -36.67 -27.27 34.95
N THR A 289 -35.88 -28.21 35.45
CA THR A 289 -34.62 -28.72 34.87
C THR A 289 -34.80 -30.16 34.35
N PRO A 290 -34.17 -30.57 33.23
CA PRO A 290 -33.86 -31.97 32.94
C PRO A 290 -32.36 -32.33 33.22
N PRO A 291 -32.04 -33.62 33.44
CA PRO A 291 -30.81 -34.11 34.10
C PRO A 291 -29.54 -34.21 33.19
N PRO A 292 -28.34 -34.47 33.76
CA PRO A 292 -27.07 -33.95 33.26
C PRO A 292 -26.33 -34.88 32.29
N THR A 293 -25.50 -34.30 31.41
CA THR A 293 -24.45 -34.99 30.63
C THR A 293 -23.34 -33.98 30.32
N PRO A 294 -22.07 -34.41 30.29
CA PRO A 294 -21.06 -34.13 31.31
C PRO A 294 -20.51 -32.69 31.31
N THR A 295 -20.02 -32.27 32.48
CA THR A 295 -19.21 -31.08 32.72
C THR A 295 -18.06 -30.96 31.73
N VAL A 296 -18.11 -29.95 30.87
CA VAL A 296 -16.92 -29.28 30.34
C VAL A 296 -16.81 -27.99 31.10
N GLU A 297 -15.78 -27.82 31.92
CA GLU A 297 -15.43 -26.51 32.48
C GLU A 297 -15.21 -25.55 31.31
N GLN A 298 -16.19 -24.69 31.03
CA GLN A 298 -16.00 -23.56 30.13
C GLN A 298 -14.99 -22.64 30.80
N VAL A 299 -13.73 -22.76 30.36
CA VAL A 299 -12.71 -21.75 30.60
C VAL A 299 -13.23 -20.46 29.97
N THR A 300 -13.81 -19.57 30.77
CA THR A 300 -14.09 -18.21 30.31
C THR A 300 -12.74 -17.58 29.99
N PRO A 301 -12.46 -17.22 28.72
CA PRO A 301 -11.19 -16.62 28.40
C PRO A 301 -11.10 -15.28 29.14
N LYS A 302 -10.01 -15.10 29.89
CA LYS A 302 -9.69 -13.84 30.57
C LYS A 302 -9.79 -12.70 29.55
N PRO A 303 -10.54 -11.62 29.82
CA PRO A 303 -10.72 -10.55 28.84
C PRO A 303 -9.37 -9.92 28.52
N ILE A 304 -9.13 -9.70 27.22
CA ILE A 304 -7.95 -8.97 26.75
C ILE A 304 -8.18 -7.49 27.05
N LEU A 305 -7.22 -6.84 27.70
CA LEU A 305 -7.30 -5.43 28.05
C LEU A 305 -6.46 -4.58 27.10
N VAL A 306 -6.90 -3.36 26.83
CA VAL A 306 -6.10 -2.31 26.19
C VAL A 306 -5.92 -1.16 27.16
N GLN A 307 -4.77 -0.50 27.11
CA GLN A 307 -4.47 0.69 27.90
C GLN A 307 -4.25 1.89 27.00
N VAL A 308 -4.81 3.04 27.36
CA VAL A 308 -4.60 4.30 26.66
C VAL A 308 -3.21 4.85 26.98
N THR A 309 -2.43 5.19 25.95
CA THR A 309 -1.10 5.78 26.05
C THR A 309 -1.04 7.06 25.26
N THR A 310 -1.05 8.19 25.97
CA THR A 310 -0.75 9.50 25.41
C THR A 310 0.48 9.99 26.16
N GLY A 311 1.59 10.28 25.48
CA GLY A 311 2.87 10.67 26.12
C GLY A 311 2.84 11.94 27.00
N ASP A 312 1.65 12.45 27.30
CA ASP A 312 1.29 13.55 28.18
C ASP A 312 -0.05 13.21 28.87
N GLU A 313 -0.12 13.35 30.19
CA GLU A 313 -1.31 13.08 31.02
C GLU A 313 -2.46 14.06 30.79
N ALA A 314 -2.19 15.23 30.22
CA ALA A 314 -3.20 16.24 29.91
C ALA A 314 -4.04 15.91 28.66
N ILE A 315 -3.54 15.02 27.78
CA ILE A 315 -4.20 14.66 26.53
C ILE A 315 -5.35 13.67 26.80
N LYS A 316 -6.52 13.98 26.24
CA LYS A 316 -7.69 13.10 26.27
C LYS A 316 -7.94 12.50 24.90
N VAL A 317 -8.13 11.18 24.84
CA VAL A 317 -8.42 10.42 23.62
C VAL A 317 -9.92 10.26 23.46
N ASN A 318 -10.44 10.44 22.25
CA ASN A 318 -11.86 10.29 21.98
C ASN A 318 -12.24 8.81 21.77
N ILE A 319 -13.32 8.39 22.40
CA ILE A 319 -14.01 7.12 22.13
C ILE A 319 -15.19 7.43 21.21
N ARG A 320 -15.28 6.74 20.07
CA ARG A 320 -16.23 7.06 19.00
C ARG A 320 -17.24 5.94 18.76
N GLU A 321 -18.40 6.30 18.22
CA GLU A 321 -19.49 5.35 17.94
C GLU A 321 -19.15 4.40 16.77
N THR A 322 -18.35 4.85 15.80
CA THR A 322 -17.87 4.05 14.66
C THR A 322 -16.37 4.29 14.42
N PRO A 323 -15.64 3.39 13.73
CA PRO A 323 -14.19 3.48 13.52
C PRO A 323 -13.81 4.52 12.45
N ALA A 324 -14.16 5.78 12.67
CA ALA A 324 -13.85 6.88 11.75
C ALA A 324 -13.50 8.17 12.51
N ALA A 325 -12.54 8.94 11.98
CA ALA A 325 -12.05 10.15 12.65
C ALA A 325 -13.09 11.28 12.77
N ASN A 326 -14.12 11.27 11.91
CA ASN A 326 -15.25 12.19 11.91
C ASN A 326 -16.50 11.62 12.62
N ALA A 327 -16.45 10.40 13.14
CA ALA A 327 -17.58 9.77 13.82
C ALA A 327 -17.94 10.49 15.13
N LYS A 328 -19.18 10.35 15.56
CA LYS A 328 -19.70 10.90 16.82
C LYS A 328 -18.85 10.44 18.00
N ILE A 329 -18.45 11.38 18.85
CA ILE A 329 -17.71 11.11 20.08
C ILE A 329 -18.71 10.71 21.16
N ILE A 330 -18.58 9.49 21.68
CA ILE A 330 -19.44 8.92 22.74
C ILE A 330 -18.77 8.93 24.10
N GLY A 331 -17.45 9.16 24.15
CA GLY A 331 -16.69 9.23 25.39
C GLY A 331 -15.30 9.82 25.20
N LYS A 332 -14.59 10.02 26.32
CA LYS A 332 -13.17 10.41 26.32
C LYS A 332 -12.42 9.60 27.37
N ALA A 333 -11.23 9.14 27.02
CA ALA A 333 -10.31 8.41 27.90
C ALA A 333 -9.06 9.25 28.19
N LYS A 334 -8.47 9.05 29.36
CA LYS A 334 -7.21 9.67 29.80
C LYS A 334 -6.06 8.68 29.63
N ASN A 335 -4.84 9.20 29.69
CA ASN A 335 -3.64 8.36 29.77
C ASN A 335 -3.77 7.36 30.94
N GLY A 336 -3.47 6.10 30.66
CA GLY A 336 -3.51 5.01 31.64
C GLY A 336 -4.87 4.32 31.80
N ASP A 337 -5.97 4.87 31.26
CA ASP A 337 -7.29 4.23 31.30
C ASP A 337 -7.25 2.87 30.57
N THR A 338 -7.97 1.88 31.11
CA THR A 338 -8.01 0.53 30.53
C THR A 338 -9.43 0.12 30.14
N PHE A 339 -9.54 -0.63 29.04
CA PHE A 339 -10.81 -1.12 28.53
C PHE A 339 -10.71 -2.59 28.08
N GLU A 340 -11.81 -3.33 28.19
CA GLU A 340 -11.93 -4.67 27.60
C GLU A 340 -11.98 -4.54 26.08
N LEU A 341 -11.10 -5.27 25.39
CA LEU A 341 -11.03 -5.31 23.93
C LEU A 341 -12.07 -6.27 23.38
N ILE A 342 -12.93 -5.76 22.50
CA ILE A 342 -13.96 -6.54 21.80
C ILE A 342 -13.42 -6.99 20.44
N SER A 343 -12.83 -6.09 19.65
CA SER A 343 -12.30 -6.41 18.33
C SER A 343 -11.09 -5.53 17.95
N LYS A 344 -10.19 -6.07 17.11
CA LYS A 344 -9.03 -5.36 16.58
C LYS A 344 -9.27 -5.05 15.11
N THR A 345 -9.17 -3.78 14.75
CA THR A 345 -8.97 -3.34 13.37
C THR A 345 -7.66 -2.53 13.28
N PRO A 346 -7.08 -2.34 12.08
CA PRO A 346 -5.78 -1.68 11.93
C PRO A 346 -5.70 -0.28 12.55
N ASP A 347 -6.75 0.52 12.37
CA ASP A 347 -6.77 1.93 12.77
C ASP A 347 -7.59 2.21 14.03
N TRP A 348 -8.49 1.29 14.39
CA TRP A 348 -9.39 1.41 15.54
C TRP A 348 -9.49 0.10 16.31
N HIS A 349 -9.54 0.15 17.63
CA HIS A 349 -9.97 -1.00 18.42
C HIS A 349 -11.33 -0.73 19.00
N GLU A 350 -12.19 -1.72 18.90
CA GLU A 350 -13.48 -1.70 19.56
C GLU A 350 -13.30 -2.16 20.99
N VAL A 351 -13.74 -1.33 21.92
CA VAL A 351 -13.65 -1.59 23.35
C VAL A 351 -15.03 -1.56 23.97
N LYS A 352 -15.20 -2.32 25.05
CA LYS A 352 -16.40 -2.26 25.86
C LYS A 352 -16.43 -0.92 26.61
N TYR A 353 -17.48 -0.14 26.39
CA TYR A 353 -17.61 1.18 26.98
C TYR A 353 -19.02 1.40 27.53
N ALA A 354 -19.14 1.47 28.86
CA ALA A 354 -20.42 1.50 29.56
C ALA A 354 -21.32 0.30 29.17
N SER A 355 -22.53 0.56 28.67
CA SER A 355 -23.48 -0.46 28.20
C SER A 355 -23.42 -0.72 26.69
N VAL A 356 -22.48 -0.09 25.98
CA VAL A 356 -22.28 -0.21 24.52
C VAL A 356 -20.83 -0.59 24.20
N SER A 357 -20.48 -0.68 22.92
CA SER A 357 -19.10 -0.66 22.45
C SER A 357 -18.73 0.70 21.89
N GLY A 358 -17.42 1.00 21.86
CA GLY A 358 -16.89 2.23 21.28
C GLY A 358 -15.51 2.02 20.68
N PHE A 359 -15.12 2.88 19.76
CA PHE A 359 -13.89 2.74 18.98
C PHE A 359 -12.85 3.76 19.43
N ILE A 360 -11.64 3.28 19.71
CA ILE A 360 -10.48 4.11 20.07
C ILE A 360 -9.39 3.90 19.02
N SER A 361 -8.76 4.99 18.55
CA SER A 361 -7.70 4.88 17.55
C SER A 361 -6.49 4.13 18.11
N THR A 362 -5.94 3.20 17.30
CA THR A 362 -4.77 2.39 17.63
C THR A 362 -3.52 3.21 17.94
N THR A 363 -3.46 4.45 17.45
CA THR A 363 -2.39 5.41 17.75
C THR A 363 -2.20 5.65 19.25
N TYR A 364 -3.27 5.51 20.04
CA TYR A 364 -3.27 5.90 21.46
C TYR A 364 -3.55 4.74 22.41
N ILE A 365 -3.48 3.50 21.96
CA ILE A 365 -3.77 2.33 22.80
C ILE A 365 -2.73 1.23 22.59
N THR A 366 -2.40 0.56 23.69
CA THR A 366 -1.52 -0.61 23.71
C THR A 366 -2.31 -1.80 24.23
N VAL A 367 -2.24 -2.95 23.56
CA VAL A 367 -2.85 -4.20 24.07
C VAL A 367 -1.99 -4.72 25.22
N LEU A 368 -2.60 -4.90 26.39
CA LEU A 368 -1.95 -5.50 27.54
C LEU A 368 -1.98 -7.03 27.38
N ASP A 369 -0.81 -7.63 27.23
CA ASP A 369 -0.67 -9.08 27.10
C ASP A 369 -0.96 -9.74 28.47
N THR A 370 -2.07 -10.48 28.58
CA THR A 370 -2.49 -11.10 29.83
C THR A 370 -1.91 -12.51 30.05
N ASN A 371 -1.03 -12.97 29.16
CA ASN A 371 -0.34 -14.27 29.19
C ASN A 371 1.13 -14.14 29.61
N LYS A 372 1.37 -13.65 30.83
CA LYS A 372 2.68 -13.77 31.50
C LYS A 372 2.54 -14.47 32.84
#